data_AF-A0A953JGH8-F1
#
_entry.id   AF-A0A953JGH8-F1
#
_cell.length_a   1.000
_cell.length_b   1.000
_cell.length_c   1.000
_cell.angle_alpha   90.00
_cell.angle_beta   90.00
_cell.angle_gamma   90.00
#
_symmetry.space_group_name_H-M   'P 1'
#
loop_
_entity.id
_entity.type
_entity.pdbx_description
1 polymer ?
#
loop_
_entity_poly.entity_id
_entity_poly.type
_entity_poly.pdbx_seq_one_letter_code
_entity_poly.pdbx_strand_id
1 'polypeptide(L)'
;MKGLGAPIQATVGGNDRRGEYVTSRWVGQILANSSFLDSLAERSAGFDVRLWAEHEDDRPPAFFWASPHLDVLTDPILVRNRAAGLRALWHGVLYVVIGFDYSPLRVSSLSDEHNRLADIELGDPYTQPYAPELLGVGWRATFDARDPLANAVDLALALARYDHGSRDRLQALGIEGPTLTSLFRLYEDMTKVERWDDDRVDREGDAKAPVAKRFRGTVNNPFHSGAASRHGGPGSSPMAQTPVTLAEAAPVILKAYHRYLLARAASMDLAKLVS
;
A
#
# COMPACT_ATOMS: atom_id res chain seq x y z
N MET A 1 20.15 -29.01 34.46
CA MET A 1 20.84 -29.05 33.16
C MET A 1 20.07 -28.18 32.20
N LYS A 2 20.73 -27.15 31.65
CA LYS A 2 20.25 -26.33 30.54
C LYS A 2 20.23 -27.17 29.25
N GLY A 3 19.32 -26.88 28.33
CA GLY A 3 19.47 -27.25 26.93
C GLY A 3 18.24 -27.83 26.24
N LEU A 4 17.10 -27.12 26.26
CA LEU A 4 16.15 -27.25 25.15
C LEU A 4 16.60 -26.25 24.09
N GLY A 5 17.31 -26.75 23.07
CA GLY A 5 17.66 -25.96 21.90
C GLY A 5 16.39 -25.47 21.24
N ALA A 6 16.31 -24.16 20.98
CA ALA A 6 15.27 -23.60 20.15
C ALA A 6 15.31 -24.28 18.77
N PRO A 7 14.16 -24.65 18.17
CA PRO A 7 14.15 -25.18 16.82
C PRO A 7 14.70 -24.11 15.87
N ILE A 8 15.74 -24.48 15.12
CA ILE A 8 16.27 -23.69 14.03
C ILE A 8 15.16 -23.64 12.97
N GLN A 9 14.50 -22.49 12.83
CA GLN A 9 13.52 -22.23 11.78
C GLN A 9 14.25 -22.21 10.44
N ALA A 10 13.87 -23.11 9.52
CA ALA A 10 14.47 -23.21 8.20
C ALA A 10 13.71 -22.28 7.26
N THR A 11 14.33 -21.23 6.77
CA THR A 11 13.67 -20.18 6.00
C THR A 11 13.76 -20.40 4.48
N VAL A 12 12.72 -20.02 3.72
CA VAL A 12 12.85 -19.85 2.25
C VAL A 12 13.94 -18.83 2.03
N GLY A 13 14.89 -19.11 1.12
CA GLY A 13 15.97 -18.21 0.74
C GLY A 13 16.04 -18.08 -0.78
N GLY A 14 15.83 -16.86 -1.27
CA GLY A 14 16.19 -16.47 -2.63
C GLY A 14 17.37 -15.52 -2.57
N ASN A 15 18.27 -15.58 -3.57
CA ASN A 15 19.30 -14.58 -3.74
C ASN A 15 18.68 -13.39 -4.49
N ASP A 16 18.69 -12.20 -3.89
CA ASP A 16 18.52 -10.99 -4.69
C ASP A 16 19.76 -10.79 -5.59
N ARG A 17 19.74 -9.80 -6.50
CA ARG A 17 20.90 -9.46 -7.36
C ARG A 17 22.19 -9.14 -6.59
N ARG A 18 22.13 -8.99 -5.26
CA ARG A 18 23.25 -8.65 -4.38
C ARG A 18 23.76 -9.86 -3.60
N GLY A 19 23.15 -11.03 -3.75
CA GLY A 19 23.52 -12.25 -3.03
C GLY A 19 23.08 -12.27 -1.57
N GLU A 20 22.11 -11.42 -1.19
CA GLU A 20 21.52 -11.47 0.15
C GLU A 20 20.47 -12.58 0.23
N TYR A 21 20.61 -13.46 1.22
CA TYR A 21 19.68 -14.56 1.47
C TYR A 21 18.43 -14.00 2.16
N VAL A 22 17.32 -13.87 1.44
CA VAL A 22 16.06 -13.40 2.03
C VAL A 22 15.42 -14.53 2.82
N THR A 23 15.54 -14.54 4.15
CA THR A 23 14.92 -15.55 5.00
C THR A 23 13.46 -15.15 5.31
N SER A 24 12.48 -15.86 4.76
CA SER A 24 11.05 -15.69 5.08
C SER A 24 10.36 -17.04 5.19
N ARG A 25 9.37 -17.15 6.08
CA ARG A 25 8.58 -18.38 6.24
C ARG A 25 7.50 -18.48 5.17
N TRP A 26 6.87 -17.35 4.84
CA TRP A 26 5.78 -17.28 3.88
C TRP A 26 6.16 -16.42 2.67
N VAL A 27 6.02 -16.98 1.48
CA VAL A 27 6.38 -16.33 0.22
C VAL A 27 5.24 -16.45 -0.79
N GLY A 28 4.99 -15.40 -1.56
CA GLY A 28 4.14 -15.47 -2.75
C GLY A 28 4.90 -15.02 -3.99
N GLN A 29 4.54 -15.57 -5.15
CA GLN A 29 5.03 -15.09 -6.44
C GLN A 29 4.12 -13.98 -6.96
N ILE A 30 4.72 -12.94 -7.55
CA ILE A 30 4.00 -11.91 -8.29
C ILE A 30 3.91 -12.36 -9.75
N LEU A 31 2.69 -12.54 -10.23
CA LEU A 31 2.36 -12.98 -11.58
C LEU A 31 2.34 -11.78 -12.54
N ALA A 32 3.46 -11.06 -12.60
CA ALA A 32 3.66 -9.94 -13.50
C ALA A 32 5.14 -9.80 -13.87
N ASN A 33 5.41 -9.58 -15.15
CA ASN A 33 6.75 -9.30 -15.65
C ASN A 33 6.79 -7.82 -16.06
N SER A 34 7.38 -6.97 -15.22
CA SER A 34 7.54 -5.55 -15.56
C SER A 34 8.86 -5.01 -15.02
N SER A 35 9.54 -4.19 -15.81
CA SER A 35 10.77 -3.46 -15.41
C SER A 35 10.54 -2.53 -14.20
N PHE A 36 9.30 -2.14 -13.96
CA PHE A 36 8.88 -1.43 -12.76
C PHE A 36 9.14 -2.25 -11.49
N LEU A 37 8.87 -3.57 -11.50
CA LEU A 37 9.06 -4.42 -10.33
C LEU A 37 10.53 -4.59 -9.98
N ASP A 38 11.43 -4.66 -10.97
CA ASP A 38 12.88 -4.64 -10.72
C ASP A 38 13.28 -3.36 -10.00
N SER A 39 12.84 -2.22 -10.52
CA SER A 39 13.16 -0.91 -9.92
C SER A 39 12.55 -0.74 -8.53
N LEU A 40 11.39 -1.36 -8.28
CA LEU A 40 10.75 -1.36 -6.95
C LEU A 40 11.52 -2.26 -5.98
N ALA A 41 11.90 -3.47 -6.40
CA ALA A 41 12.67 -4.43 -5.62
C ALA A 41 14.04 -3.86 -5.24
N GLU A 42 14.70 -3.16 -6.17
CA GLU A 42 16.02 -2.59 -5.95
C GLU A 42 16.00 -1.43 -4.93
N ARG A 43 14.90 -0.67 -4.88
CA ARG A 43 14.78 0.54 -4.06
C ARG A 43 14.03 0.34 -2.75
N SER A 44 13.25 -0.72 -2.60
CA SER A 44 12.53 -0.97 -1.35
C SER A 44 13.53 -1.44 -0.27
N ALA A 45 13.34 -0.97 0.96
CA ALA A 45 14.05 -1.43 2.15
C ALA A 45 13.48 -2.76 2.67
N GLY A 46 12.28 -3.17 2.24
CA GLY A 46 11.73 -4.47 2.58
C GLY A 46 11.24 -4.62 4.02
N PHE A 47 10.92 -3.51 4.70
CA PHE A 47 10.60 -3.54 6.13
C PHE A 47 9.24 -4.19 6.45
N ASP A 48 8.20 -3.72 5.76
CA ASP A 48 6.83 -4.23 5.89
C ASP A 48 6.53 -5.31 4.85
N VAL A 49 6.98 -5.07 3.62
CA VAL A 49 6.79 -5.92 2.46
C VAL A 49 8.14 -6.01 1.76
N ARG A 50 8.69 -7.22 1.65
CA ARG A 50 9.89 -7.48 0.86
C ARG A 50 9.49 -7.83 -0.55
N LEU A 51 10.26 -7.34 -1.51
CA LEU A 51 10.15 -7.67 -2.91
C LEU A 51 11.56 -8.02 -3.41
N TRP A 52 11.70 -9.16 -4.07
CA TRP A 52 12.94 -9.51 -4.76
C TRP A 52 12.63 -10.15 -6.11
N ALA A 53 13.66 -10.21 -6.94
CA ALA A 53 13.60 -10.73 -8.29
C ALA A 53 14.63 -11.86 -8.42
N GLU A 54 14.15 -13.05 -8.80
CA GLU A 54 15.00 -14.16 -9.17
C GLU A 54 15.28 -14.09 -10.67
N HIS A 55 16.56 -13.99 -10.99
CA HIS A 55 17.06 -13.91 -12.35
C HIS A 55 17.60 -15.26 -12.76
N GLU A 56 17.14 -15.75 -13.91
CA GLU A 56 17.71 -16.92 -14.56
C GLU A 56 18.11 -16.53 -15.98
N ASP A 57 19.19 -17.13 -16.48
CA ASP A 57 19.79 -16.74 -17.76
C ASP A 57 18.84 -16.95 -18.95
N ASP A 58 17.94 -17.94 -18.86
CA ASP A 58 17.10 -18.39 -19.97
C ASP A 58 15.60 -18.03 -19.84
N ARG A 59 15.19 -17.23 -18.84
CA ARG A 59 13.79 -16.83 -18.67
C ARG A 59 13.62 -15.42 -18.09
N PRO A 60 12.46 -14.76 -18.31
CA PRO A 60 12.17 -13.49 -17.67
C PRO A 60 12.28 -13.57 -16.14
N PRO A 61 12.67 -12.47 -15.46
CA PRO A 61 12.76 -12.45 -14.00
C PRO A 61 11.45 -12.85 -13.34
N ALA A 62 11.52 -13.68 -12.30
CA ALA A 62 10.39 -14.00 -11.46
C ALA A 62 10.43 -13.11 -10.21
N PHE A 63 9.30 -12.50 -9.87
CA PHE A 63 9.20 -11.61 -8.72
C PHE A 63 8.49 -12.30 -7.57
N PHE A 64 8.95 -12.05 -6.35
CA PHE A 64 8.41 -12.65 -5.14
C PHE A 64 8.25 -11.61 -4.06
N TRP A 65 7.26 -11.82 -3.20
CA TRP A 65 7.03 -10.98 -2.03
C TRP A 65 6.92 -11.82 -0.76
N ALA A 66 7.28 -11.19 0.36
CA ALA A 66 7.17 -11.74 1.69
C ALA A 66 6.95 -10.61 2.70
N SER A 67 6.61 -10.97 3.94
CA SER A 67 6.47 -9.98 5.01
C SER A 67 6.76 -10.59 6.38
N PRO A 68 7.55 -9.92 7.25
CA PRO A 68 7.77 -10.39 8.62
C PRO A 68 6.47 -10.46 9.43
N HIS A 69 5.44 -9.69 9.05
CA HIS A 69 4.13 -9.76 9.69
C HIS A 69 3.38 -11.08 9.43
N LEU A 70 3.82 -11.86 8.45
CA LEU A 70 3.33 -13.22 8.19
C LEU A 70 4.15 -14.26 8.97
N ASP A 71 5.46 -14.04 9.13
CA ASP A 71 6.38 -15.03 9.71
C ASP A 71 6.08 -15.34 11.20
N VAL A 72 5.53 -14.37 11.92
CA VAL A 72 5.07 -14.53 13.30
C VAL A 72 3.82 -15.42 13.45
N LEU A 73 3.14 -15.73 12.34
CA LEU A 73 1.92 -16.54 12.33
C LEU A 73 2.22 -18.01 12.01
N THR A 74 1.56 -18.89 12.75
CA THR A 74 1.58 -20.34 12.51
C THR A 74 0.28 -20.87 11.92
N ASP A 75 -0.85 -20.19 12.15
CA ASP A 75 -2.17 -20.59 11.65
C ASP A 75 -2.35 -20.13 10.19
N PRO A 76 -2.55 -21.06 9.23
CA PRO A 76 -2.79 -20.73 7.83
C PRO A 76 -3.94 -19.75 7.58
N ILE A 77 -5.00 -19.79 8.40
CA ILE A 77 -6.15 -18.87 8.26
C ILE A 77 -5.75 -17.44 8.62
N LEU A 78 -4.96 -17.27 9.68
CA LEU A 78 -4.44 -15.95 10.06
C LEU A 78 -3.46 -15.44 9.00
N VAL A 79 -2.62 -16.32 8.46
CA VAL A 79 -1.65 -15.98 7.40
C VAL A 79 -2.38 -15.46 6.17
N ARG A 80 -3.38 -16.18 5.64
CA ARG A 80 -4.11 -15.73 4.44
C ARG A 80 -4.82 -14.40 4.62
N ASN A 81 -5.44 -14.19 5.78
CA ASN A 81 -6.19 -12.99 6.08
C ASN A 81 -5.25 -11.79 6.21
N ARG A 82 -4.14 -11.94 6.94
CA ARG A 82 -3.14 -10.88 7.06
C ARG A 82 -2.45 -10.56 5.74
N ALA A 83 -2.14 -11.59 4.95
CA ALA A 83 -1.57 -11.40 3.62
C ALA A 83 -2.52 -10.65 2.67
N ALA A 84 -3.82 -10.93 2.75
CA ALA A 84 -4.83 -10.18 2.00
C ALA A 84 -4.88 -8.71 2.43
N GLY A 85 -4.87 -8.44 3.73
CA GLY A 85 -4.81 -7.09 4.28
C GLY A 85 -3.55 -6.32 3.89
N LEU A 86 -2.37 -6.96 3.97
CA LEU A 86 -1.09 -6.38 3.56
C LEU A 86 -1.06 -6.08 2.06
N ARG A 87 -1.53 -7.02 1.23
CA ARG A 87 -1.61 -6.81 -0.21
C ARG A 87 -2.54 -5.66 -0.56
N ALA A 88 -3.71 -5.58 0.07
CA ALA A 88 -4.64 -4.48 -0.10
C ALA A 88 -3.99 -3.14 0.29
N LEU A 89 -3.34 -3.06 1.45
CA LEU A 89 -2.62 -1.87 1.87
C LEU A 89 -1.51 -1.49 0.86
N TRP A 90 -0.71 -2.47 0.43
CA TRP A 90 0.39 -2.25 -0.50
C TRP A 90 -0.10 -1.74 -1.85
N HIS A 91 -1.15 -2.33 -2.44
CA HIS A 91 -1.75 -1.81 -3.66
C HIS A 91 -2.26 -0.38 -3.52
N GLY A 92 -2.86 -0.02 -2.37
CA GLY A 92 -3.27 1.35 -2.08
C GLY A 92 -2.09 2.32 -2.09
N VAL A 93 -0.99 1.95 -1.44
CA VAL A 93 0.26 2.71 -1.48
C VAL A 93 0.78 2.86 -2.91
N LEU A 94 0.80 1.78 -3.69
CA LEU A 94 1.26 1.82 -5.08
C LEU A 94 0.39 2.72 -5.96
N TYR A 95 -0.94 2.73 -5.78
CA TYR A 95 -1.82 3.68 -6.47
C TYR A 95 -1.48 5.14 -6.14
N VAL A 96 -1.15 5.44 -4.88
CA VAL A 96 -0.82 6.81 -4.46
C VAL A 96 0.57 7.24 -4.95
N VAL A 97 1.55 6.35 -4.88
CA VAL A 97 2.96 6.67 -5.19
C VAL A 97 3.23 6.64 -6.69
N ILE A 98 2.68 5.66 -7.42
CA ILE A 98 2.87 5.50 -8.88
C ILE A 98 1.83 6.29 -9.66
N GLY A 99 0.60 6.34 -9.16
CA GLY A 99 -0.52 7.04 -9.78
C GLY A 99 -1.54 6.14 -10.44
N PHE A 100 -2.41 6.77 -11.23
CA PHE A 100 -3.61 6.14 -11.81
C PHE A 100 -3.31 5.01 -12.82
N ASP A 101 -2.15 5.06 -13.49
CA ASP A 101 -1.75 4.06 -14.49
C ASP A 101 -1.23 2.75 -13.86
N TYR A 102 -1.11 2.69 -12.54
CA TYR A 102 -0.76 1.46 -11.84
C TYR A 102 -1.82 0.38 -12.06
N SER A 103 -1.36 -0.79 -12.50
CA SER A 103 -2.17 -2.00 -12.58
C SER A 103 -1.92 -2.91 -11.39
N PRO A 104 -2.95 -3.30 -10.62
CA PRO A 104 -2.81 -4.16 -9.45
C PRO A 104 -2.03 -5.43 -9.72
N LEU A 105 -1.07 -5.72 -8.85
CA LEU A 105 -0.26 -6.92 -8.97
C LEU A 105 -1.10 -8.15 -8.64
N ARG A 106 -0.99 -9.17 -9.49
CA ARG A 106 -1.56 -10.49 -9.19
C ARG A 106 -0.52 -11.25 -8.40
N VAL A 107 -0.93 -11.79 -7.26
CA VAL A 107 -0.09 -12.58 -6.37
C VAL A 107 -0.61 -14.00 -6.42
N SER A 108 0.28 -14.99 -6.54
CA SER A 108 -0.04 -16.40 -6.43
C SER A 108 -0.54 -16.76 -5.02
N SER A 109 -0.90 -18.02 -4.82
CA SER A 109 -0.98 -18.58 -3.48
C SER A 109 0.32 -18.38 -2.71
N LEU A 110 0.23 -18.31 -1.38
CA LEU A 110 1.40 -18.34 -0.52
C LEU A 110 1.90 -19.77 -0.33
N SER A 111 3.22 -19.94 -0.36
CA SER A 111 3.92 -21.17 0.01
C SER A 111 4.76 -20.96 1.26
N ASP A 112 5.00 -22.06 2.00
CA ASP A 112 5.92 -22.09 3.13
C ASP A 112 7.33 -22.56 2.70
N GLU A 113 8.28 -22.50 3.64
CA GLU A 113 9.67 -22.98 3.55
C GLU A 113 9.88 -24.44 3.10
N HIS A 114 8.81 -25.21 3.01
CA HIS A 114 8.88 -26.60 2.58
C HIS A 114 7.98 -26.91 1.37
N ASN A 115 7.38 -25.89 0.75
CA ASN A 115 6.31 -26.05 -0.24
C ASN A 115 5.17 -26.98 0.25
N ARG A 116 4.99 -27.14 1.57
CA ARG A 116 4.04 -28.09 2.17
C ARG A 116 2.63 -27.54 2.22
N LEU A 117 2.47 -26.22 2.14
CA LEU A 117 1.19 -25.50 2.16
C LEU A 117 1.01 -24.63 0.92
N ALA A 118 1.47 -25.09 -0.24
CA ALA A 118 1.67 -24.32 -1.47
C ALA A 118 0.46 -23.54 -2.04
N ASP A 119 -0.75 -23.74 -1.52
CA ASP A 119 -1.99 -23.21 -2.10
C ASP A 119 -2.87 -22.48 -1.08
N ILE A 120 -2.28 -21.62 -0.26
CA ILE A 120 -3.08 -20.72 0.59
C ILE A 120 -3.58 -19.54 -0.25
N GLU A 121 -4.85 -19.60 -0.65
CA GLU A 121 -5.56 -18.46 -1.23
C GLU A 121 -5.66 -17.31 -0.22
N LEU A 122 -5.52 -16.08 -0.72
CA LEU A 122 -5.68 -14.88 0.11
C LEU A 122 -7.09 -14.83 0.73
N GLY A 123 -7.14 -14.35 1.97
CA GLY A 123 -8.35 -14.25 2.78
C GLY A 123 -9.06 -12.89 2.68
N ASP A 124 -9.63 -12.44 3.80
CA ASP A 124 -10.35 -11.18 3.89
C ASP A 124 -9.40 -9.97 3.79
N PRO A 125 -9.51 -9.12 2.75
CA PRO A 125 -8.63 -7.99 2.54
C PRO A 125 -8.86 -6.83 3.51
N TYR A 126 -9.92 -6.85 4.35
CA TYR A 126 -10.15 -5.87 5.42
C TYR A 126 -9.46 -6.22 6.73
N THR A 127 -8.77 -7.36 6.79
CA THR A 127 -8.01 -7.79 7.98
C THR A 127 -6.89 -6.78 8.32
N GLN A 128 -6.61 -6.60 9.61
CA GLN A 128 -5.45 -5.82 10.08
C GLN A 128 -4.14 -6.32 9.43
N PRO A 129 -3.47 -5.51 8.60
CA PRO A 129 -2.26 -5.93 7.88
C PRO A 129 -1.06 -6.19 8.79
N TYR A 130 -0.95 -5.45 9.90
CA TYR A 130 0.23 -5.49 10.75
C TYR A 130 0.08 -6.44 11.94
N ALA A 131 1.15 -7.19 12.19
CA ALA A 131 1.33 -7.92 13.44
C ALA A 131 1.61 -6.94 14.60
N PRO A 132 0.80 -6.92 15.67
CA PRO A 132 0.96 -5.97 16.78
C PRO A 132 2.35 -6.00 17.43
N GLU A 133 2.94 -7.19 17.56
CA GLU A 133 4.26 -7.41 18.15
C GLU A 133 5.41 -6.79 17.34
N LEU A 134 5.19 -6.45 16.07
CA LEU A 134 6.19 -5.82 15.19
C LEU A 134 6.01 -4.30 15.05
N LEU A 135 4.93 -3.73 15.59
CA LEU A 135 4.64 -2.29 15.45
C LEU A 135 5.64 -1.40 16.21
N GLY A 136 6.34 -1.91 17.22
CA GLY A 136 7.33 -1.17 18.01
C GLY A 136 8.78 -1.60 17.78
N VAL A 137 9.02 -2.49 16.81
CA VAL A 137 10.37 -2.95 16.47
C VAL A 137 10.98 -1.93 15.51
N GLY A 138 12.05 -1.26 15.93
CA GLY A 138 12.76 -0.29 15.09
C GLY A 138 13.37 -0.97 13.85
N TRP A 139 13.33 -0.29 12.70
CA TRP A 139 13.72 -0.92 11.41
C TRP A 139 15.17 -1.38 11.39
N ARG A 140 16.06 -0.64 12.07
CA ARG A 140 17.50 -0.95 12.20
C ARG A 140 17.78 -2.27 12.92
N ALA A 141 16.85 -2.75 13.73
CA ALA A 141 17.03 -3.97 14.50
C ALA A 141 16.78 -5.24 13.67
N THR A 142 16.14 -5.10 12.50
CA THR A 142 15.55 -6.24 11.80
C THR A 142 15.95 -6.40 10.34
N PHE A 143 16.35 -5.36 9.60
CA PHE A 143 16.58 -5.46 8.16
C PHE A 143 17.73 -4.62 7.62
N ASP A 144 18.05 -4.85 6.34
CA ASP A 144 19.12 -4.27 5.52
C ASP A 144 19.34 -2.75 5.80
N ALA A 145 20.56 -2.28 5.58
CA ALA A 145 21.06 -0.94 5.96
C ALA A 145 20.37 0.24 5.23
N ARG A 146 19.32 -0.01 4.45
CA ARG A 146 18.59 1.01 3.69
C ARG A 146 17.56 1.70 4.56
N ASP A 147 17.58 3.03 4.50
CA ASP A 147 16.60 3.87 5.18
C ASP A 147 15.21 3.68 4.54
N PRO A 148 14.22 3.09 5.24
CA PRO A 148 12.87 2.92 4.71
C PRO A 148 12.16 4.24 4.44
N LEU A 149 12.66 5.36 4.99
CA LEU A 149 12.09 6.68 4.74
C LEU A 149 12.60 7.31 3.44
N ALA A 150 13.64 6.75 2.82
CA ALA A 150 14.16 7.22 1.55
C ALA A 150 13.28 6.81 0.35
N ASN A 151 12.41 5.81 0.53
CA ASN A 151 11.50 5.31 -0.50
C ASN A 151 10.05 5.68 -0.15
N ALA A 152 9.32 6.31 -1.08
CA ALA A 152 7.94 6.74 -0.84
C ALA A 152 6.96 5.60 -0.54
N VAL A 153 7.18 4.40 -1.10
CA VAL A 153 6.35 3.21 -0.83
C VAL A 153 6.58 2.74 0.62
N ASP A 154 7.84 2.56 1.01
CA ASP A 154 8.19 2.10 2.34
C ASP A 154 7.82 3.14 3.42
N LEU A 155 7.99 4.43 3.14
CA LEU A 155 7.55 5.51 4.01
C LEU A 155 6.04 5.46 4.25
N ALA A 156 5.24 5.27 3.19
CA ALA A 156 3.78 5.21 3.32
C ALA A 156 3.32 3.95 4.08
N LEU A 157 3.99 2.81 3.89
CA LEU A 157 3.75 1.61 4.70
C LEU A 157 4.14 1.84 6.17
N ALA A 158 5.30 2.42 6.43
CA ALA A 158 5.74 2.74 7.79
C ALA A 158 4.78 3.72 8.49
N LEU A 159 4.28 4.74 7.79
CA LEU A 159 3.27 5.66 8.30
C LEU A 159 1.98 4.91 8.68
N ALA A 160 1.51 4.00 7.83
CA ALA A 160 0.28 3.24 8.05
C ALA A 160 0.33 2.32 9.29
N ARG A 161 1.51 2.03 9.84
CA ARG A 161 1.64 1.35 11.14
C ARG A 161 1.05 2.17 12.29
N TYR A 162 1.28 3.48 12.26
CA TYR A 162 0.99 4.40 13.36
C TYR A 162 -0.22 5.30 13.08
N ASP A 163 -0.50 5.59 11.81
CA ASP A 163 -1.64 6.39 11.39
C ASP A 163 -2.77 5.51 10.86
N HIS A 164 -3.68 5.12 11.76
CA HIS A 164 -4.84 4.29 11.42
C HIS A 164 -5.71 4.91 10.31
N GLY A 165 -5.86 6.24 10.28
CA GLY A 165 -6.63 6.93 9.25
C GLY A 165 -6.02 6.70 7.87
N SER A 166 -4.72 6.99 7.73
CA SER A 166 -3.99 6.73 6.48
C SER A 166 -4.03 5.27 6.07
N ARG A 167 -3.83 4.33 7.02
CA ARG A 167 -3.90 2.89 6.74
C ARG A 167 -5.24 2.48 6.17
N ASP A 168 -6.34 2.82 6.83
CA ASP A 168 -7.67 2.36 6.44
C ASP A 168 -8.07 2.93 5.07
N ARG A 169 -7.63 4.16 4.75
CA ARG A 169 -7.81 4.78 3.44
C ARG A 169 -7.01 4.10 2.34
N LEU A 170 -5.73 3.83 2.60
CA LEU A 170 -4.86 3.12 1.66
C LEU A 170 -5.35 1.69 1.42
N GLN A 171 -5.72 0.96 2.47
CA GLN A 171 -6.27 -0.39 2.36
C GLN A 171 -7.56 -0.40 1.53
N ALA A 172 -8.50 0.52 1.80
CA ALA A 172 -9.71 0.64 0.99
C ALA A 172 -9.41 0.97 -0.47
N LEU A 173 -8.45 1.88 -0.74
CA LEU A 173 -8.01 2.21 -2.09
C LEU A 173 -7.42 1.00 -2.82
N GLY A 174 -6.64 0.15 -2.16
CA GLY A 174 -6.08 -1.04 -2.79
C GLY A 174 -7.07 -2.17 -3.02
N ILE A 175 -8.18 -2.21 -2.27
CA ILE A 175 -9.31 -3.13 -2.50
C ILE A 175 -10.16 -2.65 -3.69
N GLU A 176 -10.57 -1.39 -3.65
CA GLU A 176 -11.54 -0.83 -4.59
C GLU A 176 -10.89 -0.34 -5.89
N GLY A 177 -9.60 -0.03 -5.86
CA GLY A 177 -8.92 0.73 -6.91
C GLY A 177 -9.34 2.22 -6.90
N PRO A 178 -8.80 3.03 -7.83
CA PRO A 178 -9.13 4.45 -7.95
C PRO A 178 -10.52 4.60 -8.57
N THR A 179 -11.54 4.72 -7.74
CA THR A 179 -12.93 5.00 -8.11
C THR A 179 -13.32 6.37 -7.59
N LEU A 180 -14.44 6.94 -8.07
CA LEU A 180 -14.94 8.21 -7.53
C LEU A 180 -15.13 8.14 -6.00
N THR A 181 -15.62 7.00 -5.50
CA THR A 181 -15.83 6.77 -4.07
C THR A 181 -14.52 6.70 -3.29
N SER A 182 -13.56 5.89 -3.73
CA SER A 182 -12.29 5.72 -3.00
C SER A 182 -11.47 7.02 -3.04
N LEU A 183 -11.41 7.71 -4.18
CA LEU A 183 -10.75 9.01 -4.30
C LEU A 183 -11.42 10.08 -3.44
N PHE A 184 -12.75 10.06 -3.32
CA PHE A 184 -13.43 11.01 -2.45
C PHE A 184 -13.10 10.78 -0.97
N ARG A 185 -12.91 9.53 -0.54
CA ARG A 185 -12.45 9.24 0.83
C ARG A 185 -11.07 9.82 1.11
N LEU A 186 -10.15 9.78 0.12
CA LEU A 186 -8.84 10.44 0.21
C LEU A 186 -8.98 11.96 0.30
N TYR A 187 -9.81 12.54 -0.56
CA TYR A 187 -10.10 13.97 -0.56
C TYR A 187 -10.71 14.44 0.76
N GLU A 188 -11.65 13.68 1.35
CA GLU A 188 -12.21 14.00 2.66
C GLU A 188 -11.16 13.96 3.77
N ASP A 189 -10.20 13.03 3.71
CA ASP A 189 -9.12 12.97 4.69
C ASP A 189 -8.29 14.26 4.66
N MET A 190 -7.86 14.67 3.46
CA MET A 190 -7.11 15.93 3.26
C MET A 190 -7.90 17.16 3.75
N THR A 191 -9.19 17.24 3.40
CA THR A 191 -9.98 18.47 3.60
C THR A 191 -10.69 18.54 4.95
N LYS A 192 -11.04 17.41 5.58
CA LYS A 192 -11.73 17.39 6.87
C LYS A 192 -10.80 17.15 8.04
N VAL A 193 -9.77 16.32 7.86
CA VAL A 193 -8.81 16.01 8.94
C VAL A 193 -7.72 17.08 8.99
N GLU A 194 -7.01 17.29 7.89
CA GLU A 194 -5.91 18.27 7.81
C GLU A 194 -6.32 19.65 7.29
N ARG A 195 -7.62 19.86 7.03
CA ARG A 195 -8.20 21.14 6.62
C ARG A 195 -7.57 21.75 5.36
N TRP A 196 -7.17 20.92 4.41
CA TRP A 196 -6.77 21.42 3.09
C TRP A 196 -8.00 22.02 2.40
N ASP A 197 -7.83 23.17 1.73
CA ASP A 197 -8.84 23.72 0.85
C ASP A 197 -8.68 23.15 -0.58
N ASP A 198 -9.67 23.44 -1.44
CA ASP A 198 -9.67 22.97 -2.83
C ASP A 198 -8.42 23.44 -3.59
N ASP A 199 -7.99 24.69 -3.36
CA ASP A 199 -6.82 25.29 -4.01
C ASP A 199 -5.52 24.60 -3.61
N ARG A 200 -5.37 24.22 -2.34
CA ARG A 200 -4.23 23.42 -1.88
C ARG A 200 -4.24 22.03 -2.50
N VAL A 201 -5.38 21.35 -2.56
CA VAL A 201 -5.47 20.03 -3.19
C VAL A 201 -5.04 20.12 -4.66
N ASP A 202 -5.54 21.12 -5.40
CA ASP A 202 -5.18 21.33 -6.80
C ASP A 202 -3.68 21.64 -6.96
N ARG A 203 -3.10 22.49 -6.09
CA ARG A 203 -1.66 22.82 -6.10
C ARG A 203 -0.78 21.60 -5.82
N GLU A 204 -1.08 20.83 -4.78
CA GLU A 204 -0.28 19.66 -4.39
C GLU A 204 -0.44 18.49 -5.38
N GLY A 205 -1.57 18.45 -6.09
CA GLY A 205 -1.86 17.51 -7.17
C GLY A 205 -1.34 17.95 -8.55
N ASP A 206 -0.66 19.09 -8.65
CA ASP A 206 -0.20 19.71 -9.91
C ASP A 206 -1.33 19.88 -10.95
N ALA A 207 -2.53 20.24 -10.50
CA ALA A 207 -3.67 20.46 -11.38
C ALA A 207 -3.47 21.72 -12.23
N LYS A 208 -3.73 21.61 -13.53
CA LYS A 208 -3.67 22.76 -14.47
C LYS A 208 -4.96 23.59 -14.50
N ALA A 209 -6.00 23.12 -13.83
CA ALA A 209 -7.31 23.75 -13.71
C ALA A 209 -7.94 23.36 -12.35
N PRO A 210 -9.02 24.03 -11.91
CA PRO A 210 -9.64 23.76 -10.62
C PRO A 210 -10.38 22.41 -10.59
N VAL A 211 -9.64 21.33 -10.36
CA VAL A 211 -10.13 19.94 -10.42
C VAL A 211 -10.82 19.57 -9.11
N ALA A 212 -10.25 19.91 -7.96
CA ALA A 212 -10.75 19.53 -6.64
C ALA A 212 -12.18 20.01 -6.39
N LYS A 213 -12.46 21.29 -6.68
CA LYS A 213 -13.80 21.87 -6.53
C LYS A 213 -14.83 21.19 -7.44
N ARG A 214 -14.47 20.91 -8.70
CA ARG A 214 -15.33 20.19 -9.68
C ARG A 214 -15.53 18.74 -9.29
N PHE A 215 -14.49 18.10 -8.77
CA PHE A 215 -14.54 16.73 -8.25
C PHE A 215 -15.52 16.62 -7.09
N ARG A 216 -15.41 17.49 -6.09
CA ARG A 216 -16.38 17.58 -5.00
C ARG A 216 -17.80 17.84 -5.53
N GLY A 217 -17.97 18.70 -6.53
CA GLY A 217 -19.27 18.92 -7.16
C GLY A 217 -19.82 17.66 -7.84
N THR A 218 -18.97 16.91 -8.54
CA THR A 218 -19.34 15.69 -9.28
C THR A 218 -19.77 14.57 -8.35
N VAL A 219 -19.01 14.31 -7.27
CA VAL A 219 -19.31 13.21 -6.34
C VAL A 219 -20.53 13.44 -5.45
N ASN A 220 -20.91 14.71 -5.22
CA ASN A 220 -22.09 15.07 -4.44
C ASN A 220 -23.33 15.28 -5.31
N ASN A 221 -23.23 15.05 -6.63
CA ASN A 221 -24.34 15.23 -7.55
C ASN A 221 -24.93 13.88 -7.99
N PRO A 222 -26.18 13.54 -7.59
CA PRO A 222 -26.86 12.31 -8.00
C PRO A 222 -26.98 12.13 -9.50
N PHE A 223 -27.02 13.22 -10.28
CA PHE A 223 -27.09 13.16 -11.74
C PHE A 223 -25.79 12.67 -12.39
N HIS A 224 -24.64 12.83 -11.73
CA HIS A 224 -23.33 12.45 -12.30
C HIS A 224 -22.77 11.17 -11.70
N SER A 225 -22.95 10.96 -10.40
CA SER A 225 -22.36 9.81 -9.70
C SER A 225 -23.38 8.70 -9.39
N GLY A 226 -24.66 8.87 -9.76
CA GLY A 226 -25.71 7.87 -9.60
C GLY A 226 -25.82 7.36 -8.17
N ALA A 227 -25.84 6.04 -7.99
CA ALA A 227 -25.88 5.39 -6.66
C ALA A 227 -24.61 5.62 -5.81
N ALA A 228 -23.49 6.00 -6.42
CA ALA A 228 -22.26 6.35 -5.70
C ALA A 228 -22.27 7.79 -5.15
N SER A 229 -23.30 8.56 -5.48
CA SER A 229 -23.43 9.95 -5.01
C SER A 229 -23.75 9.97 -3.53
N ARG A 230 -23.02 10.79 -2.77
CA ARG A 230 -23.35 11.03 -1.37
C ARG A 230 -24.45 12.10 -1.35
N HIS A 231 -25.56 11.82 -0.67
CA HIS A 231 -26.75 12.68 -0.62
C HIS A 231 -26.36 14.16 -0.55
N GLY A 232 -26.63 14.91 -1.63
CA GLY A 232 -26.45 16.35 -1.63
C GLY A 232 -27.30 16.95 -0.51
N GLY A 233 -26.69 17.81 0.32
CA GLY A 233 -27.44 18.58 1.32
C GLY A 233 -28.58 19.36 0.63
N PRO A 234 -29.70 19.60 1.32
CA PRO A 234 -30.83 20.34 0.75
C PRO A 234 -30.34 21.73 0.31
N GLY A 235 -30.36 21.98 -1.01
CA GLY A 235 -29.91 23.25 -1.59
C GLY A 235 -28.83 23.15 -2.67
N SER A 236 -28.24 21.97 -2.92
CA SER A 236 -27.38 21.77 -4.09
C SER A 236 -28.24 21.68 -5.36
N SER A 237 -28.65 22.84 -5.87
CA SER A 237 -29.15 22.96 -7.23
C SER A 237 -28.14 22.31 -8.18
N PRO A 238 -28.55 21.59 -9.23
CA PRO A 238 -27.65 21.04 -10.26
C PRO A 238 -27.07 22.21 -11.08
N MET A 239 -26.29 23.07 -10.46
CA MET A 239 -25.65 24.18 -11.15
C MET A 239 -24.51 23.61 -11.97
N ALA A 240 -24.72 23.53 -13.29
CA ALA A 240 -23.82 23.92 -14.39
C ALA A 240 -22.29 23.74 -14.22
N GLN A 241 -21.85 22.81 -13.37
CA GLN A 241 -20.45 22.45 -13.25
C GLN A 241 -20.19 21.33 -14.24
N THR A 242 -19.27 21.55 -15.16
CA THR A 242 -18.78 20.50 -16.04
C THR A 242 -18.27 19.36 -15.15
N PRO A 243 -18.88 18.16 -15.21
CA PRO A 243 -18.46 17.04 -14.38
C PRO A 243 -16.99 16.75 -14.66
N VAL A 244 -16.29 16.21 -13.66
CA VAL A 244 -14.93 15.73 -13.85
C VAL A 244 -14.97 14.22 -14.08
N THR A 245 -14.20 13.77 -15.05
CA THR A 245 -14.04 12.32 -15.29
C THR A 245 -13.09 11.73 -14.26
N LEU A 246 -13.14 10.40 -14.09
CA LEU A 246 -12.19 9.70 -13.25
C LEU A 246 -10.74 9.88 -13.73
N ALA A 247 -10.52 9.85 -15.05
CA ALA A 247 -9.20 10.03 -15.66
C ALA A 247 -8.63 11.45 -15.42
N GLU A 248 -9.48 12.46 -15.28
CA GLU A 248 -9.06 13.81 -14.92
C GLU A 248 -8.81 13.95 -13.40
N ALA A 249 -9.67 13.36 -12.56
CA ALA A 249 -9.61 13.52 -11.11
C ALA A 249 -8.51 12.67 -10.46
N ALA A 250 -8.34 11.42 -10.88
CA ALA A 250 -7.46 10.46 -10.22
C ALA A 250 -5.99 10.92 -10.18
N PRO A 251 -5.38 11.42 -11.28
CA PRO A 251 -3.99 11.88 -11.24
C PRO A 251 -3.78 13.03 -10.25
N VAL A 252 -4.74 13.95 -10.13
CA VAL A 252 -4.66 15.09 -9.21
C VAL A 252 -4.83 14.62 -7.77
N ILE A 253 -5.89 13.87 -7.47
CA ILE A 253 -6.22 13.47 -6.09
C ILE A 253 -5.19 12.49 -5.52
N LEU A 254 -4.72 11.50 -6.29
CA LEU A 254 -3.70 10.55 -5.83
C LEU A 254 -2.38 11.26 -5.53
N LYS A 255 -1.97 12.20 -6.40
CA LYS A 255 -0.74 12.96 -6.22
C LYS A 255 -0.82 13.93 -5.03
N ALA A 256 -1.94 14.62 -4.87
CA ALA A 256 -2.20 15.44 -3.69
C ALA A 256 -2.17 14.59 -2.41
N TYR A 257 -2.77 13.40 -2.44
CA TYR A 257 -2.76 12.48 -1.30
C TYR A 257 -1.36 11.96 -0.97
N HIS A 258 -0.51 11.73 -1.97
CA HIS A 258 0.90 11.42 -1.73
C HIS A 258 1.59 12.55 -0.96
N ARG A 259 1.39 13.82 -1.37
CA ARG A 259 1.92 14.98 -0.63
C ARG A 259 1.36 15.08 0.79
N TYR A 260 0.08 14.72 0.96
CA TYR A 260 -0.55 14.64 2.26
C TYR A 260 0.12 13.61 3.17
N LEU A 261 0.40 12.39 2.68
CA LEU A 261 1.09 11.36 3.46
C LEU A 261 2.51 11.80 3.87
N LEU A 262 3.24 12.49 2.98
CA LEU A 262 4.55 13.04 3.32
C LEU A 262 4.45 14.10 4.43
N ALA A 263 3.45 14.98 4.36
CA ALA A 263 3.21 15.98 5.40
C ALA A 263 2.81 15.34 6.74
N ARG A 264 1.99 14.27 6.71
CA ARG A 264 1.59 13.48 7.89
C ARG A 264 2.79 12.77 8.52
N ALA A 265 3.64 12.12 7.71
CA ALA A 265 4.85 11.47 8.19
C ALA A 265 5.80 12.48 8.88
N ALA A 266 5.94 13.68 8.32
CA ALA A 266 6.73 14.75 8.92
C ALA A 266 6.10 15.27 10.24
N SER A 267 4.78 15.47 10.29
CA SER A 267 4.10 15.99 11.49
C SER A 267 4.10 14.99 12.65
N MET A 268 4.12 13.69 12.36
CA MET A 268 4.22 12.63 13.35
C MET A 268 5.65 12.34 13.81
N ASP A 269 6.66 13.02 13.24
CA ASP A 269 8.09 12.70 13.45
C ASP A 269 8.35 11.20 13.23
N LEU A 270 7.89 10.69 12.09
CA LEU A 270 7.93 9.25 11.79
C LEU A 270 9.36 8.69 11.92
N ALA A 271 10.38 9.49 11.58
CA ALA A 271 11.79 9.14 11.75
C ALA A 271 12.13 8.70 13.17
N LYS A 272 11.58 9.38 14.18
CA LYS A 272 11.74 9.03 15.59
C LYS A 272 10.91 7.81 16.01
N LEU A 273 9.75 7.61 15.40
CA LEU A 273 8.89 6.46 15.70
C LEU A 273 9.45 5.15 15.15
N VAL A 274 10.20 5.21 14.05
CA VAL A 274 10.75 4.02 13.38
C VAL A 274 12.20 3.73 13.78
N SER A 275 12.95 4.71 14.30
CA SER A 275 14.35 4.56 14.75
C SER A 275 14.49 3.67 15.99
#